data_AF-A0A915BQW9-F1
#
_entry.id   AF-A0A915BQW9-F1
#
_cell.length_a   1.000
_cell.length_b   1.000
_cell.length_c   1.000
_cell.angle_alpha   90.00
_cell.angle_beta   90.00
_cell.angle_gamma   90.00
#
_symmetry.space_group_name_H-M   'P 1'
#
loop_
_entity.id
_entity.type
_entity.pdbx_description
1 polymer ?
#
loop_
_entity_poly.entity_id
_entity_poly.type
_entity_poly.pdbx_seq_one_letter_code
_entity_poly.pdbx_strand_id
1 'polypeptide(L)'
;MRQSLECNQAFTSALDSDEPDIEVDKRSIRRSRRTTLPFLSATPISSLHCCIVVGVGSFVVLLTVAVSIFMKELFHASSNPPSNGRALVYFSELLERIKAERRWTAEPNENAFQRRELAEYGVEVRKAENYSSTAYQGEFERIYASTFHARDNYQLTFDMLTKFHIPPTVAERFDAREHWPLCRSSTAKVYDQGACWNYWLLSTLSTIEDRICIASNGEEKMRLSMFHLLTCCQECGGCRGGNPEAVYIYWVKYGITTEMCQPSHGLFSSIETNCGSPCPLSIVKKADRQLRLHIKPCHSECLNPEHRYLDIYDRTQTNVHYGDYVNLIQKTAISERRAKSWDRGEIVRRQLYIDDAKWLDLVKKELFLRGPLSMDLLLDDDFFLYRSGMCAFQHCFID
;
A
#
# COMPACT_ATOMS: atom_id res chain seq x y z
N MET A 1 -19.28 -22.07 11.32
CA MET A 1 -19.07 -23.28 10.49
C MET A 1 -20.13 -23.31 9.37
N ARG A 2 -19.69 -23.62 8.14
CA ARG A 2 -20.50 -24.05 6.96
C ARG A 2 -21.33 -23.04 6.15
N GLN A 3 -20.87 -21.81 5.93
CA GLN A 3 -21.46 -20.94 4.86
C GLN A 3 -20.46 -20.19 3.96
N SER A 4 -19.14 -20.42 4.08
CA SER A 4 -18.13 -19.70 3.27
C SER A 4 -17.57 -20.50 2.08
N LEU A 5 -18.25 -21.56 1.62
CA LEU A 5 -17.65 -22.53 0.69
C LEU A 5 -18.21 -22.53 -0.74
N GLU A 6 -19.11 -21.63 -1.11
CA GLU A 6 -19.80 -21.67 -2.42
C GLU A 6 -19.52 -20.49 -3.38
N CYS A 7 -18.44 -19.73 -3.20
CA CYS A 7 -18.06 -18.66 -4.15
C CYS A 7 -16.80 -18.93 -4.99
N ASN A 8 -16.25 -20.15 -4.97
CA ASN A 8 -15.02 -20.48 -5.71
C ASN A 8 -15.21 -21.33 -6.99
N GLN A 9 -16.45 -21.56 -7.46
CA GLN A 9 -16.70 -22.48 -8.59
C GLN A 9 -17.32 -21.85 -9.85
N ALA A 10 -17.29 -20.53 -10.03
CA ALA A 10 -17.93 -19.90 -11.20
C ALA A 10 -17.04 -19.01 -12.07
N PHE A 11 -15.71 -19.19 -12.10
CA PHE A 11 -14.84 -18.38 -12.98
C PHE A 11 -13.71 -19.14 -13.71
N THR A 12 -13.81 -20.47 -13.84
CA THR A 12 -12.95 -21.26 -14.74
C THR A 12 -13.78 -21.78 -15.91
N SER A 13 -14.20 -20.88 -16.80
CA SER A 13 -14.76 -21.26 -18.11
C SER A 13 -14.55 -20.12 -19.11
N ALA A 14 -13.31 -19.94 -19.56
CA ALA A 14 -12.97 -19.36 -20.86
C ALA A 14 -11.45 -19.38 -20.99
N LEU A 15 -10.93 -20.38 -21.71
CA LEU A 15 -9.74 -20.34 -22.58
C LEU A 15 -9.38 -21.80 -22.89
N ASP A 16 -10.20 -22.42 -23.73
CA ASP A 16 -9.83 -23.61 -24.51
C ASP A 16 -9.79 -23.16 -25.98
N SER A 17 -8.62 -23.26 -26.60
CA SER A 17 -8.46 -23.45 -28.05
C SER A 17 -7.02 -23.85 -28.36
N ASP A 18 -6.86 -25.16 -28.56
CA ASP A 18 -6.14 -25.85 -29.66
C ASP A 18 -4.70 -25.45 -30.04
N GLU A 19 -3.75 -26.39 -29.86
CA GLU A 19 -3.02 -27.09 -30.95
C GLU A 19 -2.06 -28.18 -30.39
N PRO A 20 -1.62 -29.19 -31.19
CA PRO A 20 -1.78 -30.58 -30.81
C PRO A 20 -0.50 -31.38 -30.49
N ASP A 21 -0.73 -32.51 -29.84
CA ASP A 21 0.22 -33.59 -29.53
C ASP A 21 0.84 -34.26 -30.76
N ILE A 22 2.12 -34.61 -30.68
CA ILE A 22 2.73 -35.65 -31.53
C ILE A 22 3.41 -36.70 -30.66
N GLU A 23 2.87 -37.92 -30.81
CA GLU A 23 3.28 -39.21 -30.28
C GLU A 23 4.77 -39.56 -30.48
N VAL A 24 5.34 -40.19 -29.45
CA VAL A 24 6.63 -40.87 -29.49
C VAL A 24 6.42 -42.31 -29.98
N ASP A 25 6.79 -42.60 -31.23
CA ASP A 25 6.88 -43.97 -31.74
C ASP A 25 8.33 -44.50 -31.76
N LYS A 26 8.52 -45.64 -31.10
CA LYS A 26 9.74 -46.45 -31.12
C LYS A 26 9.53 -47.62 -32.09
N ARG A 27 10.16 -47.57 -33.27
CA ARG A 27 10.86 -48.69 -33.94
C ARG A 27 11.19 -48.36 -35.40
N SER A 28 12.46 -48.43 -35.78
CA SER A 28 12.94 -49.53 -36.63
C SER A 28 14.40 -49.31 -37.05
N ILE A 29 15.17 -50.39 -36.87
CA ILE A 29 16.53 -50.54 -37.35
C ILE A 29 16.46 -50.71 -38.88
N ARG A 30 17.13 -49.83 -39.63
CA ARG A 30 17.46 -50.09 -41.05
C ARG A 30 18.89 -49.67 -41.35
N ARG A 31 19.71 -50.69 -41.64
CA ARG A 31 21.04 -50.60 -42.25
C ARG A 31 20.98 -49.74 -43.52
N SER A 32 21.83 -48.72 -43.62
CA SER A 32 22.17 -48.07 -44.88
C SER A 32 23.66 -48.12 -45.13
N ARG A 33 23.99 -48.28 -46.40
CA ARG A 33 25.25 -48.77 -46.98
C ARG A 33 26.42 -47.80 -46.77
N ARG A 34 27.63 -48.37 -46.63
CA ARG A 34 28.90 -47.66 -46.84
C ARG A 34 28.95 -47.14 -48.27
N THR A 35 28.91 -45.83 -48.43
CA THR A 35 29.43 -45.12 -49.61
C THR A 35 30.79 -44.56 -49.23
N THR A 36 31.83 -45.13 -49.85
CA THR A 36 33.21 -44.63 -49.79
C THR A 36 33.31 -43.31 -50.56
N LEU A 37 33.61 -42.22 -49.84
CA LEU A 37 34.08 -40.96 -50.42
C LEU A 37 35.61 -41.04 -50.64
N PRO A 38 36.14 -40.43 -51.72
CA PRO A 38 37.56 -40.52 -52.02
C PRO A 38 38.38 -39.67 -51.05
N PHE A 39 39.54 -40.20 -50.69
CA PHE A 39 40.61 -39.49 -49.99
C PHE A 39 40.98 -38.22 -50.77
N LEU A 40 40.65 -37.05 -50.21
CA LEU A 40 41.33 -35.80 -50.54
C LEU A 40 42.63 -35.77 -49.75
N SER A 41 43.75 -35.79 -50.46
CA SER A 41 45.08 -35.57 -49.93
C SER A 41 45.15 -34.19 -49.27
N ALA A 42 45.30 -34.17 -47.95
CA ALA A 42 45.66 -32.96 -47.22
C ALA A 42 47.12 -32.60 -47.57
N THR A 43 47.32 -31.44 -48.17
CA THR A 43 48.65 -30.81 -48.23
C THR A 43 49.02 -30.27 -46.85
N PRO A 44 50.29 -30.35 -46.43
CA PRO A 44 50.70 -29.88 -45.11
C PRO A 44 50.66 -28.34 -45.12
N ILE A 45 49.65 -27.77 -44.46
CA ILE A 45 49.66 -26.35 -44.10
C ILE A 45 50.80 -26.19 -43.09
N SER A 46 51.81 -25.39 -43.42
CA SER A 46 52.96 -25.15 -42.56
C SER A 46 52.51 -24.67 -41.17
N SER A 47 53.23 -25.07 -40.11
CA SER A 47 52.91 -24.73 -38.72
C SER A 47 52.69 -23.24 -38.48
N LEU A 48 53.30 -22.39 -39.30
CA LEU A 48 53.16 -20.94 -39.29
C LEU A 48 51.73 -20.48 -39.65
N HIS A 49 51.09 -21.09 -40.64
CA HIS A 49 49.72 -20.73 -41.04
C HIS A 49 48.68 -21.14 -40.00
N CYS A 50 48.91 -22.25 -39.29
CA CYS A 50 48.03 -22.67 -38.20
C CYS A 50 48.11 -21.71 -37.00
N CYS A 51 49.32 -21.27 -36.62
CA CYS A 51 49.51 -20.26 -35.58
C CYS A 51 48.88 -18.91 -35.94
N ILE A 52 48.95 -18.49 -37.20
CA ILE A 52 48.33 -17.24 -37.68
C ILE A 52 46.81 -17.34 -37.61
N VAL A 53 46.20 -18.45 -38.06
CA VAL A 53 44.74 -18.62 -38.03
C VAL A 53 44.21 -18.69 -36.59
N VAL A 54 44.90 -19.39 -35.69
CA VAL A 54 44.52 -19.46 -34.27
C VAL A 54 44.71 -18.12 -33.57
N GLY A 55 45.79 -17.39 -33.89
CA GLY A 55 46.06 -16.05 -33.36
C GLY A 55 45.02 -15.02 -33.80
N VAL A 56 44.66 -15.02 -35.10
CA VAL A 56 43.63 -14.14 -35.65
C VAL A 56 42.25 -14.49 -35.10
N GLY A 57 41.91 -15.79 -35.00
CA GLY A 57 40.66 -16.24 -34.40
C GLY A 57 40.51 -15.82 -32.93
N SER A 58 41.58 -15.97 -32.14
CA SER A 58 41.60 -15.56 -30.73
C SER A 58 41.49 -14.04 -30.58
N PHE A 59 42.16 -13.27 -31.45
CA PHE A 59 42.07 -11.82 -31.46
C PHE A 59 40.65 -11.33 -31.79
N VAL A 60 39.99 -11.94 -32.78
CA VAL A 60 38.60 -11.58 -33.13
C VAL A 60 37.65 -11.87 -31.97
N VAL A 61 37.80 -13.00 -31.27
CA VAL A 61 36.97 -13.33 -30.10
C VAL A 61 37.21 -12.36 -28.94
N LEU A 62 38.46 -11.98 -28.68
CA LEU A 62 38.77 -11.00 -27.64
C LEU A 62 38.21 -9.62 -28.00
N LEU A 63 38.28 -9.23 -29.28
CA LEU A 63 37.73 -7.97 -29.76
C LEU A 63 36.20 -7.94 -29.64
N THR A 64 35.49 -9.03 -29.96
CA THR A 64 34.02 -9.09 -29.84
C THR A 64 33.56 -9.08 -28.39
N VAL A 65 34.29 -9.76 -27.49
CA VAL A 65 34.03 -9.68 -26.04
C VAL A 65 34.29 -8.27 -25.52
N ALA A 66 35.40 -7.63 -25.90
CA ALA A 66 35.72 -6.27 -25.49
C ALA A 66 34.68 -5.26 -25.99
N VAL A 67 34.26 -5.36 -27.26
CA VAL A 67 33.19 -4.53 -27.82
C VAL A 67 31.86 -4.80 -27.12
N SER A 68 31.54 -6.06 -26.79
CA SER A 68 30.32 -6.39 -26.05
C SER A 68 30.31 -5.82 -24.63
N ILE A 69 31.44 -5.88 -23.93
CA ILE A 69 31.61 -5.27 -22.60
C ILE A 69 31.50 -3.74 -22.71
N PHE A 70 32.19 -3.14 -23.67
CA PHE A 70 32.17 -1.69 -23.89
C PHE A 70 30.78 -1.18 -24.30
N MET A 71 30.08 -1.91 -25.17
CA MET A 71 28.70 -1.59 -25.53
C MET A 71 27.75 -1.78 -24.36
N LYS A 72 28.00 -2.73 -23.45
CA LYS A 72 27.23 -2.92 -22.22
C LYS A 72 27.47 -1.80 -21.20
N GLU A 73 28.71 -1.32 -21.07
CA GLU A 73 29.09 -0.13 -20.28
C GLU A 73 28.45 1.15 -20.86
N LEU A 74 28.51 1.35 -22.18
CA LEU A 74 27.85 2.48 -22.85
C LEU A 74 26.32 2.42 -22.75
N PHE A 75 25.71 1.23 -22.85
CA PHE A 75 24.28 1.06 -22.62
C PHE A 75 23.90 1.28 -21.15
N HIS A 76 24.75 0.90 -20.19
CA HIS A 76 24.55 1.20 -18.77
C HIS A 76 24.71 2.70 -18.46
N ALA A 77 25.62 3.40 -19.15
CA ALA A 77 25.79 4.84 -19.05
C ALA A 77 24.64 5.61 -19.74
N SER A 78 24.04 5.05 -20.78
CA SER A 78 22.92 5.63 -21.53
C SER A 78 21.55 5.36 -20.90
N SER A 79 21.40 4.26 -20.14
CA SER A 79 20.14 3.89 -19.48
C SER A 79 19.84 4.65 -18.18
N ASN A 80 20.79 5.45 -17.68
CA ASN A 80 20.56 6.41 -16.61
C ASN A 80 20.57 7.83 -17.20
N PRO A 81 19.41 8.38 -17.62
CA PRO A 81 19.35 9.81 -17.90
C PRO A 81 19.68 10.59 -16.62
N PRO A 82 20.27 11.80 -16.71
CA PRO A 82 20.52 12.64 -15.55
C PRO A 82 19.19 13.26 -15.08
N SER A 83 18.29 12.46 -14.49
CA SER A 83 17.10 12.95 -13.79
C SER A 83 17.49 13.66 -12.48
N ASN A 84 18.53 13.16 -11.79
CA ASN A 84 19.00 13.67 -10.50
C ASN A 84 19.35 15.16 -10.50
N GLY A 85 19.86 15.71 -11.60
CA GLY A 85 20.27 17.13 -11.65
C GLY A 85 19.08 18.09 -11.55
N ARG A 86 17.97 17.80 -12.25
CA ARG A 86 16.80 18.67 -12.28
C ARG A 86 15.97 18.56 -11.00
N ALA A 87 15.82 17.35 -10.46
CA ALA A 87 15.12 17.14 -9.19
C ALA A 87 15.85 17.85 -8.03
N LEU A 88 17.19 17.74 -7.99
CA LEU A 88 18.00 18.39 -6.98
C LEU A 88 17.92 19.93 -7.05
N VAL A 89 17.95 20.50 -8.27
CA VAL A 89 17.74 21.95 -8.46
C VAL A 89 16.35 22.36 -7.97
N TYR A 90 15.29 21.65 -8.36
CA TYR A 90 13.92 21.95 -7.94
C TYR A 90 13.76 21.96 -6.41
N PHE A 91 14.20 20.91 -5.70
CA PHE A 91 14.06 20.85 -4.24
C PHE A 91 14.94 21.88 -3.53
N SER A 92 16.07 22.27 -4.12
CA SER A 92 16.89 23.36 -3.58
C SER A 92 16.18 24.72 -3.69
N GLU A 93 15.52 25.01 -4.81
CA GLU A 93 14.74 26.24 -4.98
C GLU A 93 13.50 26.26 -4.08
N LEU A 94 12.80 25.13 -3.97
CA LEU A 94 11.64 24.98 -3.10
C LEU A 94 12.00 25.20 -1.63
N LEU A 95 13.12 24.63 -1.18
CA LEU A 95 13.63 24.81 0.17
C LEU A 95 13.87 26.30 0.51
N GLU A 96 14.46 27.07 -0.40
CA GLU A 96 14.71 28.49 -0.19
C GLU A 96 13.42 29.32 -0.15
N ARG A 97 12.41 28.96 -0.95
CA ARG A 97 11.07 29.57 -0.88
C ARG A 97 10.42 29.34 0.49
N ILE A 98 10.43 28.11 0.97
CA ILE A 98 9.82 27.77 2.28
C ILE A 98 10.50 28.53 3.41
N LYS A 99 11.85 28.61 3.41
CA LYS A 99 12.60 29.35 4.43
C LYS A 99 12.24 30.85 4.45
N ALA A 100 11.82 31.43 3.33
CA ALA A 100 11.42 32.83 3.26
C ALA A 100 10.06 33.10 3.93
N GLU A 101 9.16 32.12 3.99
CA GLU A 101 7.77 32.29 4.44
C GLU A 101 7.59 32.26 5.97
N ARG A 102 8.62 31.84 6.73
CA ARG A 102 8.69 31.88 8.21
C ARG A 102 7.54 31.19 8.97
N ARG A 103 6.70 30.39 8.32
CA ARG A 103 5.55 29.70 8.95
C ARG A 103 5.93 28.32 9.52
N TRP A 104 6.85 27.63 8.87
CA TRP A 104 7.41 26.35 9.26
C TRP A 104 8.86 26.24 8.77
N THR A 105 9.56 25.20 9.19
CA THR A 105 10.97 24.98 8.85
C THR A 105 11.11 23.75 7.96
N ALA A 106 11.92 23.90 6.92
CA ALA A 106 12.27 22.85 6.00
C ALA A 106 13.78 22.57 6.01
N GLU A 107 14.17 21.35 5.69
CA GLU A 107 15.55 20.92 5.53
C GLU A 107 15.75 20.09 4.26
N PRO A 108 16.99 20.03 3.72
CA PRO A 108 17.27 19.20 2.55
C PRO A 108 16.94 17.73 2.81
N ASN A 109 16.27 17.10 1.85
CA ASN A 109 16.00 15.66 1.87
C ASN A 109 16.52 15.01 0.59
N GLU A 110 17.52 14.14 0.72
CA GLU A 110 18.15 13.43 -0.40
C GLU A 110 17.24 12.40 -1.07
N ASN A 111 16.20 11.93 -0.38
CA ASN A 111 15.26 10.95 -0.90
C ASN A 111 13.97 11.59 -1.45
N ALA A 112 13.84 12.92 -1.39
CA ALA A 112 12.70 13.60 -1.97
C ALA A 112 12.68 13.38 -3.49
N PHE A 113 11.50 13.07 -4.02
CA PHE A 113 11.27 12.85 -5.44
C PHE A 113 10.00 13.59 -5.87
N GLN A 114 9.94 13.97 -7.14
CA GLN A 114 8.81 14.65 -7.74
C GLN A 114 7.73 13.65 -8.17
N ARG A 115 6.48 14.11 -8.23
CA ARG A 115 5.37 13.33 -8.82
C ARG A 115 5.67 12.79 -10.22
N ARG A 116 6.41 13.53 -11.05
CA ARG A 116 6.76 13.09 -12.42
C ARG A 116 7.62 11.83 -12.43
N GLU A 117 8.52 11.68 -11.45
CA GLU A 117 9.40 10.51 -11.33
C GLU A 117 8.59 9.25 -11.02
N LEU A 118 7.45 9.36 -10.32
CA LEU A 118 6.53 8.24 -10.11
C LEU A 118 6.07 7.60 -11.43
N ALA A 119 5.73 8.42 -12.44
CA ALA A 119 5.28 7.92 -13.74
C ALA A 119 6.39 7.15 -14.46
N GLU A 120 7.64 7.60 -14.36
CA GLU A 120 8.81 6.93 -14.97
C GLU A 120 9.05 5.54 -14.36
N TYR A 121 8.73 5.35 -13.08
CA TYR A 121 8.81 4.05 -12.41
C TYR A 121 7.60 3.14 -12.67
N GLY A 122 6.60 3.62 -13.41
CA GLY A 122 5.35 2.90 -13.70
C GLY A 122 4.39 2.90 -12.51
N VAL A 123 4.47 3.93 -11.65
CA VAL A 123 3.55 4.14 -10.54
C VAL A 123 2.40 5.01 -11.04
N GLU A 124 1.20 4.45 -11.04
CA GLU A 124 0.00 5.17 -11.39
C GLU A 124 -0.46 6.03 -10.20
N VAL A 125 -0.35 7.35 -10.33
CA VAL A 125 -0.88 8.29 -9.35
C VAL A 125 -2.33 8.58 -9.69
N ARG A 126 -3.26 8.04 -8.90
CA ARG A 126 -4.69 8.38 -9.03
C ARG A 126 -4.87 9.87 -8.73
N LYS A 127 -5.66 10.56 -9.56
CA LYS A 127 -6.06 11.95 -9.26
C LYS A 127 -6.88 11.97 -7.97
N ALA A 128 -6.71 13.01 -7.15
CA ALA A 128 -7.47 13.19 -5.91
C ALA A 128 -9.01 13.13 -6.16
N GLU A 129 -9.46 13.67 -7.29
CA GLU A 129 -10.85 13.63 -7.76
C GLU A 129 -11.38 12.19 -7.96
N ASN A 130 -10.49 11.24 -8.28
CA ASN A 130 -10.81 9.82 -8.47
C ASN A 130 -10.80 9.03 -7.16
N TYR A 131 -10.18 9.58 -6.10
CA TYR A 131 -10.18 9.00 -4.75
C TYR A 131 -11.59 9.01 -4.15
N SER A 132 -12.40 10.02 -4.52
CA SER A 132 -13.79 10.18 -4.07
C SER A 132 -14.82 9.36 -4.88
N SER A 133 -14.44 8.63 -5.94
CA SER A 133 -15.47 8.12 -6.89
C SER A 133 -15.17 6.88 -7.73
N THR A 134 -14.01 6.23 -7.66
CA THR A 134 -13.71 5.07 -8.56
C THR A 134 -12.93 3.99 -7.81
N ALA A 135 -13.38 2.75 -7.60
CA ALA A 135 -14.12 1.85 -8.50
C ALA A 135 -15.11 0.92 -7.75
N TYR A 136 -15.48 1.23 -6.51
CA TYR A 136 -16.36 0.39 -5.70
C TYR A 136 -17.59 1.12 -5.13
N GLN A 137 -17.82 2.37 -5.50
CA GLN A 137 -18.68 3.29 -4.74
C GLN A 137 -20.05 2.70 -4.36
N GLY A 138 -20.80 2.08 -5.28
CA GLY A 138 -22.12 1.53 -4.94
C GLY A 138 -22.08 0.31 -4.00
N GLU A 139 -21.25 -0.69 -4.30
CA GLU A 139 -21.16 -1.91 -3.50
C GLU A 139 -20.44 -1.68 -2.18
N PHE A 140 -19.35 -0.90 -2.20
CA PHE A 140 -18.59 -0.54 -1.04
C PHE A 140 -19.37 0.40 -0.12
N GLU A 141 -20.08 1.42 -0.65
CA GLU A 141 -20.98 2.23 0.18
C GLU A 141 -22.07 1.36 0.81
N ARG A 142 -22.62 0.36 0.09
CA ARG A 142 -23.61 -0.59 0.63
C ARG A 142 -23.00 -1.49 1.71
N ILE A 143 -21.79 -1.99 1.50
CA ILE A 143 -21.07 -2.80 2.47
C ILE A 143 -20.74 -1.98 3.72
N TYR A 144 -20.23 -0.76 3.56
CA TYR A 144 -20.00 0.16 4.66
C TYR A 144 -21.30 0.45 5.41
N ALA A 145 -22.39 0.74 4.67
CA ALA A 145 -23.71 0.99 5.24
C ALA A 145 -24.18 -0.09 6.20
N SER A 146 -24.05 -1.34 5.75
CA SER A 146 -24.54 -2.51 6.44
C SER A 146 -23.63 -2.89 7.59
N THR A 147 -22.32 -2.70 7.41
CA THR A 147 -21.29 -3.01 8.42
C THR A 147 -21.35 -2.04 9.60
N PHE A 148 -21.53 -0.74 9.32
CA PHE A 148 -21.51 0.32 10.32
C PHE A 148 -22.92 0.84 10.69
N HIS A 149 -23.97 0.08 10.38
CA HIS A 149 -25.36 0.40 10.75
C HIS A 149 -25.73 1.89 10.57
N ALA A 150 -25.62 2.42 9.35
CA ALA A 150 -25.67 3.85 9.04
C ALA A 150 -26.78 4.70 9.72
N ARG A 151 -27.90 4.08 10.11
CA ARG A 151 -28.97 4.73 10.88
C ARG A 151 -28.53 5.11 12.31
N ASP A 152 -27.85 4.21 13.00
CA ASP A 152 -27.38 4.44 14.37
C ASP A 152 -26.25 5.49 14.35
N ASN A 153 -25.41 5.48 13.31
CA ASN A 153 -24.40 6.51 13.08
C ASN A 153 -25.00 7.91 12.84
N TYR A 154 -26.17 8.04 12.21
CA TYR A 154 -26.83 9.35 12.07
C TYR A 154 -27.19 9.92 13.44
N GLN A 155 -27.83 9.14 14.30
CA GLN A 155 -28.24 9.63 15.62
C GLN A 155 -27.02 9.93 16.50
N LEU A 156 -25.98 9.11 16.44
CA LEU A 156 -24.73 9.34 17.18
C LEU A 156 -24.02 10.61 16.70
N THR A 157 -23.91 10.83 15.39
CA THR A 157 -23.34 12.06 14.82
C THR A 157 -24.16 13.29 15.22
N PHE A 158 -25.48 13.19 15.13
CA PHE A 158 -26.39 14.26 15.53
C PHE A 158 -26.22 14.59 17.03
N ASP A 159 -26.15 13.57 17.89
CA ASP A 159 -25.97 13.73 19.33
C ASP A 159 -24.59 14.31 19.67
N MET A 160 -23.53 13.88 18.99
CA MET A 160 -22.20 14.48 19.15
C MET A 160 -22.22 15.96 18.78
N LEU A 161 -22.86 16.34 17.67
CA LEU A 161 -22.94 17.74 17.26
C LEU A 161 -23.80 18.61 18.18
N THR A 162 -24.94 18.08 18.65
CA THR A 162 -25.98 18.91 19.29
C THR A 162 -26.05 18.79 20.80
N LYS A 163 -25.63 17.66 21.37
CA LYS A 163 -25.75 17.38 22.81
C LYS A 163 -24.40 17.41 23.52
N PHE A 164 -23.35 16.94 22.86
CA PHE A 164 -22.03 16.85 23.47
C PHE A 164 -21.19 18.11 23.24
N HIS A 165 -20.51 18.58 24.28
CA HIS A 165 -19.62 19.74 24.24
C HIS A 165 -18.28 19.36 24.85
N ILE A 166 -17.19 19.61 24.10
CA ILE A 166 -15.83 19.40 24.61
C ILE A 166 -15.50 20.51 25.62
N PRO A 167 -14.83 20.21 26.74
CA PRO A 167 -14.33 21.22 27.66
C PRO A 167 -13.44 22.26 26.93
N PRO A 168 -13.54 23.57 27.22
CA PRO A 168 -12.77 24.60 26.51
C PRO A 168 -11.26 24.36 26.49
N THR A 169 -10.69 23.91 27.62
CA THR A 169 -9.26 23.57 27.74
C THR A 169 -8.83 22.45 26.80
N VAL A 170 -9.68 21.44 26.63
CA VAL A 170 -9.46 20.32 25.71
C VAL A 170 -9.62 20.78 24.25
N ALA A 171 -10.58 21.67 23.99
CA ALA A 171 -10.81 22.21 22.65
C ALA A 171 -9.62 23.05 22.12
N GLU A 172 -8.87 23.69 23.04
CA GLU A 172 -7.62 24.41 22.77
C GLU A 172 -6.42 23.47 22.58
N ARG A 173 -6.26 22.47 23.46
CA ARG A 173 -5.15 21.52 23.41
C ARG A 173 -5.57 20.14 23.89
N PHE A 174 -5.25 19.14 23.07
CA PHE A 174 -5.47 17.74 23.40
C PHE A 174 -4.30 16.88 22.93
N ASP A 175 -3.90 15.92 23.76
CA ASP A 175 -2.91 14.89 23.43
C ASP A 175 -3.40 13.53 23.93
N ALA A 176 -3.64 12.60 23.03
CA ALA A 176 -4.14 11.26 23.36
C ALA A 176 -3.18 10.50 24.29
N ARG A 177 -1.87 10.76 24.20
CA ARG A 177 -0.83 10.11 25.02
C ARG A 177 -0.86 10.57 26.48
N GLU A 178 -1.41 11.75 26.72
CA GLU A 178 -1.64 12.32 28.05
C GLU A 178 -3.03 11.96 28.57
N HIS A 179 -4.03 11.93 27.69
CA HIS A 179 -5.41 11.61 28.05
C HIS A 179 -5.61 10.13 28.43
N TRP A 180 -4.93 9.20 27.75
CA TRP A 180 -4.93 7.77 28.06
C TRP A 180 -3.52 7.26 28.41
N PRO A 181 -3.00 7.58 29.61
CA PRO A 181 -1.62 7.26 29.97
C PRO A 181 -1.34 5.75 30.02
N LEU A 182 -2.34 4.93 30.33
CA LEU A 182 -2.22 3.46 30.30
C LEU A 182 -1.97 2.93 28.88
N CYS A 183 -2.41 3.66 27.85
CA CYS A 183 -2.24 3.35 26.44
C CYS A 183 -1.11 4.12 25.78
N ARG A 184 -0.25 4.79 26.57
CA ARG A 184 0.87 5.57 26.04
C ARG A 184 1.83 4.74 25.18
N SER A 185 2.01 3.46 25.49
CA SER A 185 2.89 2.56 24.74
C SER A 185 2.42 2.27 23.31
N SER A 186 1.12 2.33 23.03
CA SER A 186 0.58 2.18 21.68
C SER A 186 0.47 3.56 21.01
N THR A 187 -0.17 4.52 21.67
CA THR A 187 -0.47 5.86 21.13
C THR A 187 0.75 6.74 20.87
N ALA A 188 1.88 6.46 21.53
CA ALA A 188 3.15 7.16 21.28
C ALA A 188 4.05 6.44 20.28
N LYS A 189 3.66 5.26 19.78
CA LYS A 189 4.50 4.52 18.83
C LYS A 189 4.43 5.15 17.45
N VAL A 190 5.61 5.36 16.88
CA VAL A 190 5.79 5.73 15.47
C VAL A 190 6.17 4.46 14.70
N TYR A 191 5.51 4.23 13.56
CA TYR A 191 5.79 3.09 12.69
C TYR A 191 6.62 3.54 11.50
N ASP A 192 7.53 2.67 11.10
CA ASP A 192 8.27 2.78 9.85
C ASP A 192 7.64 1.85 8.82
N GLN A 193 7.11 2.43 7.74
CA GLN A 193 6.51 1.69 6.64
C GLN A 193 7.54 1.00 5.73
N GLY A 194 8.79 1.44 5.80
CA GLY A 194 9.88 1.01 4.94
C GLY A 194 9.60 1.19 3.45
N ALA A 195 10.22 0.34 2.64
CA ALA A 195 10.12 0.33 1.18
C ALA A 195 8.75 -0.15 0.66
N CYS A 196 7.71 -0.12 1.46
CA CYS A 196 6.37 -0.55 1.09
C CYS A 196 5.37 0.57 1.33
N TRP A 197 4.55 0.91 0.34
CA TRP A 197 3.52 1.95 0.50
C TRP A 197 2.26 1.37 1.14
N ASN A 198 2.44 0.85 2.36
CA ASN A 198 1.41 0.25 3.18
C ASN A 198 0.91 1.21 4.29
N TYR A 199 1.00 2.53 4.06
CA TYR A 199 0.52 3.55 4.99
C TYR A 199 -0.92 3.27 5.43
N TRP A 200 -1.78 2.84 4.48
CA TRP A 200 -3.18 2.49 4.69
C TRP A 200 -3.38 1.38 5.73
N LEU A 201 -2.42 0.45 5.79
CA LEU A 201 -2.42 -0.69 6.70
C LEU A 201 -1.92 -0.26 8.08
N LEU A 202 -0.76 0.40 8.11
CA LEU A 202 -0.09 0.77 9.36
C LEU A 202 -0.87 1.83 10.14
N SER A 203 -1.38 2.87 9.47
CA SER A 203 -2.16 3.92 10.13
C SER A 203 -3.46 3.36 10.73
N THR A 204 -4.11 2.47 9.98
CA THR A 204 -5.36 1.85 10.41
C THR A 204 -5.15 0.85 11.54
N LEU A 205 -4.16 -0.04 11.44
CA LEU A 205 -3.84 -0.97 12.53
C LEU A 205 -3.41 -0.24 13.80
N SER A 206 -2.58 0.80 13.69
CA SER A 206 -2.21 1.63 14.84
C SER A 206 -3.44 2.22 15.52
N THR A 207 -4.37 2.74 14.75
CA THR A 207 -5.62 3.30 15.28
C THR A 207 -6.47 2.25 15.98
N ILE A 208 -6.63 1.07 15.36
CA ILE A 208 -7.40 -0.02 15.96
C ILE A 208 -6.74 -0.51 17.26
N GLU A 209 -5.41 -0.70 17.27
CA GLU A 209 -4.65 -1.10 18.46
C GLU A 209 -4.81 -0.10 19.61
N ASP A 210 -4.70 1.20 19.31
CA ASP A 210 -4.90 2.27 20.29
C ASP A 210 -6.30 2.25 20.88
N ARG A 211 -7.32 2.08 20.03
CA ARG A 211 -8.71 2.07 20.45
C ARG A 211 -9.08 0.83 21.25
N ILE A 212 -8.51 -0.34 20.94
CA ILE A 212 -8.68 -1.54 21.77
C ILE A 212 -8.10 -1.30 23.17
N CYS A 213 -6.92 -0.68 23.24
CA CYS A 213 -6.33 -0.31 24.53
C CYS A 213 -7.23 0.67 25.30
N ILE A 214 -7.72 1.72 24.64
CA ILE A 214 -8.58 2.73 25.25
C ILE A 214 -9.89 2.12 25.76
N ALA A 215 -10.55 1.29 24.93
CA ALA A 215 -11.80 0.62 25.25
C ALA A 215 -11.68 -0.33 26.44
N SER A 216 -10.53 -1.00 26.57
CA SER A 216 -10.23 -1.91 27.67
C SER A 216 -9.63 -1.20 28.90
N ASN A 217 -9.64 0.13 28.94
CA ASN A 217 -8.98 0.92 29.99
C ASN A 217 -7.51 0.52 30.22
N GLY A 218 -6.81 0.13 29.15
CA GLY A 218 -5.40 -0.25 29.19
C GLY A 218 -5.11 -1.69 29.57
N GLU A 219 -6.14 -2.54 29.74
CA GLU A 219 -5.94 -3.97 30.02
C GLU A 219 -5.40 -4.71 28.79
N GLU A 220 -5.87 -4.35 27.59
CA GLU A 220 -5.52 -5.02 26.34
C GLU A 220 -4.53 -4.18 25.51
N LYS A 221 -3.27 -4.63 25.42
CA LYS A 221 -2.19 -3.95 24.66
C LYS A 221 -1.59 -4.89 23.63
N MET A 222 -2.34 -5.15 22.57
CA MET A 222 -1.94 -6.10 21.53
C MET A 222 -1.29 -5.43 20.32
N ARG A 223 -0.71 -6.29 19.48
CA ARG A 223 -0.30 -5.97 18.12
C ARG A 223 -1.11 -6.79 17.14
N LEU A 224 -1.71 -6.15 16.16
CA LEU A 224 -2.47 -6.79 15.09
C LEU A 224 -1.55 -7.18 13.94
N SER A 225 -1.86 -8.32 13.34
CA SER A 225 -1.05 -8.93 12.29
C SER A 225 -1.21 -8.20 10.96
N MET A 226 -0.14 -7.55 10.52
CA MET A 226 -0.05 -7.03 9.15
C MET A 226 -0.07 -8.16 8.12
N PHE A 227 0.57 -9.29 8.42
CA PHE A 227 0.56 -10.47 7.56
C PHE A 227 -0.86 -10.96 7.27
N HIS A 228 -1.72 -11.02 8.29
CA HIS A 228 -3.10 -11.43 8.13
C HIS A 228 -3.84 -10.54 7.13
N LEU A 229 -3.75 -9.22 7.30
CA LEU A 229 -4.43 -8.29 6.38
C LEU A 229 -3.88 -8.35 4.96
N LEU A 230 -2.56 -8.39 4.79
CA LEU A 230 -1.94 -8.46 3.46
C LEU A 230 -2.29 -9.75 2.72
N THR A 231 -2.48 -10.86 3.43
CA THR A 231 -2.77 -12.16 2.81
C THR A 231 -4.28 -12.44 2.67
N CYS A 232 -5.09 -11.97 3.61
CA CYS A 232 -6.51 -12.31 3.72
C CYS A 232 -7.47 -11.19 3.27
N CYS A 233 -7.05 -9.93 3.25
CA CYS A 233 -7.89 -8.84 2.77
C CYS A 233 -7.47 -8.38 1.37
N GLN A 234 -7.98 -9.09 0.36
CA GLN A 234 -7.69 -8.78 -1.05
C GLN A 234 -8.19 -7.39 -1.47
N GLU A 235 -9.27 -6.92 -0.86
CA GLU A 235 -9.87 -5.59 -1.14
C GLU A 235 -9.17 -4.44 -0.39
N CYS A 236 -8.33 -4.74 0.60
CA CYS A 236 -7.67 -3.71 1.40
C CYS A 236 -6.48 -3.09 0.67
N GLY A 237 -5.74 -3.85 -0.14
CA GLY A 237 -4.63 -3.36 -0.94
C GLY A 237 -3.32 -4.10 -0.69
N GLY A 238 -2.20 -3.45 -1.02
CA GLY A 238 -0.87 -4.04 -0.92
C GLY A 238 0.25 -3.01 -0.86
N CYS A 239 1.41 -3.37 -1.38
CA CYS A 239 2.64 -2.58 -1.27
C CYS A 239 2.69 -1.32 -2.14
N ARG A 240 1.70 -1.16 -3.04
CA ARG A 240 1.54 0.02 -3.89
C ARG A 240 0.38 0.92 -3.46
N GLY A 241 -0.06 0.79 -2.21
CA GLY A 241 -1.24 1.48 -1.69
C GLY A 241 -2.43 0.54 -1.47
N GLY A 242 -3.45 1.10 -0.87
CA GLY A 242 -4.63 0.39 -0.39
C GLY A 242 -5.65 1.37 0.19
N ASN A 243 -6.74 0.82 0.72
CA ASN A 243 -7.86 1.58 1.25
C ASN A 243 -7.98 1.36 2.77
N PRO A 244 -7.69 2.38 3.60
CA PRO A 244 -7.88 2.33 5.06
C PRO A 244 -9.29 1.89 5.47
N GLU A 245 -10.33 2.36 4.77
CA GLU A 245 -11.72 2.07 5.09
C GLU A 245 -12.06 0.59 4.87
N ALA A 246 -11.48 -0.04 3.83
CA ALA A 246 -11.61 -1.46 3.61
C ALA A 246 -11.04 -2.29 4.78
N VAL A 247 -9.98 -1.82 5.44
CA VAL A 247 -9.43 -2.46 6.63
C VAL A 247 -10.39 -2.41 7.80
N TYR A 248 -11.02 -1.26 8.05
CA TYR A 248 -12.01 -1.15 9.11
C TYR A 248 -13.25 -2.04 8.84
N ILE A 249 -13.74 -2.06 7.61
CA ILE A 249 -14.81 -2.98 7.20
C ILE A 249 -14.38 -4.43 7.44
N TYR A 250 -13.17 -4.79 7.02
CA TYR A 250 -12.64 -6.13 7.18
C TYR A 250 -12.55 -6.51 8.67
N TRP A 251 -12.03 -5.61 9.50
CA TRP A 251 -11.92 -5.79 10.93
C TRP A 251 -13.27 -6.07 11.59
N VAL A 252 -14.29 -5.25 11.30
CA VAL A 252 -15.63 -5.42 11.89
C VAL A 252 -16.29 -6.73 11.44
N LYS A 253 -16.14 -7.10 10.15
CA LYS A 253 -16.77 -8.30 9.59
C LYS A 253 -16.08 -9.59 9.99
N TYR A 254 -14.76 -9.62 9.94
CA TYR A 254 -13.97 -10.84 9.98
C TYR A 254 -13.08 -10.93 11.22
N GLY A 255 -12.66 -9.79 11.77
CA GLY A 255 -11.63 -9.70 12.79
C GLY A 255 -10.23 -9.66 12.19
N ILE A 256 -9.23 -9.31 13.00
CA ILE A 256 -7.82 -9.33 12.64
C ILE A 256 -7.06 -10.10 13.72
N THR A 257 -6.20 -11.03 13.32
CA THR A 257 -5.36 -11.80 14.25
C THR A 257 -4.26 -10.93 14.86
N THR A 258 -3.66 -11.39 15.95
CA THR A 258 -2.51 -10.70 16.55
C THR A 258 -1.19 -11.11 15.91
N GLU A 259 -0.15 -10.30 16.06
CA GLU A 259 1.23 -10.65 15.68
C GLU A 259 1.74 -11.91 16.38
N MET A 260 1.25 -12.21 17.59
CA MET A 260 1.59 -13.47 18.29
C MET A 260 1.01 -14.69 17.57
N CYS A 261 -0.13 -14.51 16.90
CA CYS A 261 -0.85 -15.56 16.21
C CYS A 261 -0.36 -15.77 14.78
N GLN A 262 -0.18 -14.67 14.05
CA GLN A 262 0.33 -14.66 12.68
C GLN A 262 1.43 -13.58 12.57
N PRO A 263 2.69 -13.95 12.83
CA PRO A 263 3.76 -12.98 12.87
C PRO A 263 4.10 -12.39 11.49
N SER A 264 4.31 -11.07 11.45
CA SER A 264 4.63 -10.33 10.23
C SER A 264 6.11 -10.36 9.86
N HIS A 265 7.01 -10.72 10.80
CA HIS A 265 8.46 -10.66 10.58
C HIS A 265 8.93 -11.45 9.34
N GLY A 266 8.29 -12.57 9.00
CA GLY A 266 8.64 -13.34 7.81
C GLY A 266 8.37 -12.60 6.50
N LEU A 267 7.24 -11.90 6.40
CA LEU A 267 6.83 -11.16 5.21
C LEU A 267 7.61 -9.84 5.08
N PHE A 268 7.78 -9.15 6.21
CA PHE A 268 8.45 -7.85 6.28
C PHE A 268 9.97 -7.94 6.35
N SER A 269 10.57 -9.13 6.51
CA SER A 269 12.02 -9.33 6.35
C SER A 269 12.54 -8.90 4.97
N SER A 270 11.65 -8.88 3.96
CA SER A 270 11.94 -8.42 2.60
C SER A 270 11.71 -6.92 2.38
N ILE A 271 11.16 -6.22 3.38
CA ILE A 271 10.88 -4.78 3.31
C ILE A 271 12.00 -4.06 4.06
N GLU A 272 12.83 -3.37 3.28
CA GLU A 272 13.88 -2.48 3.82
C GLU A 272 13.21 -1.37 4.63
N THR A 273 13.61 -1.18 5.89
CA THR A 273 13.10 -0.11 6.76
C THR A 273 14.06 1.08 6.80
N ASN A 274 15.37 0.82 6.71
CA ASN A 274 16.39 1.87 6.72
C ASN A 274 16.73 2.40 5.32
N CYS A 275 15.72 2.70 4.50
CA CYS A 275 15.90 3.23 3.14
C CYS A 275 15.72 4.74 3.01
N GLY A 276 15.55 5.46 4.12
CA GLY A 276 15.26 6.90 4.10
C GLY A 276 13.76 7.20 4.07
N SER A 277 13.39 8.48 4.07
CA SER A 277 11.99 8.92 4.10
C SER A 277 11.78 10.05 3.09
N PRO A 278 11.09 9.82 1.97
CA PRO A 278 10.55 8.53 1.53
C PRO A 278 11.66 7.56 1.10
N CYS A 279 11.37 6.27 0.95
CA CYS A 279 12.36 5.34 0.40
C CYS A 279 12.54 5.53 -1.12
N PRO A 280 13.75 5.33 -1.68
CA PRO A 280 13.99 5.38 -3.11
C PRO A 280 13.05 4.46 -3.90
N LEU A 281 12.50 4.98 -5.00
CA LEU A 281 11.51 4.27 -5.83
C LEU A 281 12.01 2.91 -6.36
N SER A 282 13.31 2.79 -6.62
CA SER A 282 13.95 1.54 -7.01
C SER A 282 13.84 0.45 -5.93
N ILE A 283 14.02 0.84 -4.66
CA ILE A 283 13.89 -0.06 -3.50
C ILE A 283 12.42 -0.42 -3.30
N VAL A 284 11.51 0.55 -3.41
CA VAL A 284 10.06 0.30 -3.31
C VAL A 284 9.58 -0.71 -4.36
N LYS A 285 10.00 -0.53 -5.62
CA LYS A 285 9.64 -1.44 -6.72
C LYS A 285 10.18 -2.86 -6.50
N LYS A 286 11.39 -2.98 -5.94
CA LYS A 286 11.98 -4.28 -5.56
C LYS A 286 11.20 -4.94 -4.44
N ALA A 287 10.84 -4.20 -3.39
CA ALA A 287 10.07 -4.69 -2.26
C ALA A 287 8.68 -5.17 -2.69
N ASP A 288 7.93 -4.40 -3.50
CA ASP A 288 6.64 -4.84 -4.04
C ASP A 288 6.76 -6.15 -4.85
N ARG A 289 7.80 -6.29 -5.67
CA ARG A 289 8.04 -7.54 -6.43
C ARG A 289 8.32 -8.71 -5.49
N GLN A 290 9.17 -8.51 -4.49
CA GLN A 290 9.50 -9.56 -3.51
C GLN A 290 8.29 -9.97 -2.69
N LEU A 291 7.49 -9.00 -2.24
CA LEU A 291 6.26 -9.24 -1.51
C LEU A 291 5.31 -10.11 -2.35
N ARG A 292 5.04 -9.75 -3.62
CA ARG A 292 4.15 -10.54 -4.50
C ARG A 292 4.64 -11.96 -4.75
N LEU A 293 5.95 -12.19 -4.77
CA LEU A 293 6.53 -13.52 -4.98
C LEU A 293 6.47 -14.40 -3.73
N HIS A 294 6.53 -13.80 -2.54
CA HIS A 294 6.63 -14.52 -1.26
C HIS A 294 5.37 -14.44 -0.40
N ILE A 295 4.36 -13.68 -0.82
CA ILE A 295 3.10 -13.59 -0.10
C ILE A 295 2.45 -14.96 -0.09
N LYS A 296 2.26 -15.50 1.13
CA LYS A 296 1.63 -16.80 1.32
C LYS A 296 0.11 -16.65 1.18
N PRO A 297 -0.60 -17.75 0.88
CA PRO A 297 -2.05 -17.77 0.95
C PRO A 297 -2.56 -17.33 2.33
N CYS A 298 -3.75 -16.75 2.35
CA CYS A 298 -4.46 -16.50 3.59
C CYS A 298 -4.60 -17.78 4.42
N HIS A 299 -4.27 -17.70 5.70
CA HIS A 299 -4.51 -18.77 6.66
C HIS A 299 -5.58 -18.34 7.66
N SER A 300 -6.66 -19.13 7.78
CA SER A 300 -7.75 -18.88 8.73
C SER A 300 -7.41 -19.30 10.16
N GLU A 301 -6.29 -20.02 10.36
CA GLU A 301 -5.86 -20.52 11.65
C GLU A 301 -4.61 -19.80 12.16
N CYS A 302 -4.45 -19.84 13.47
CA CYS A 302 -3.28 -19.33 14.13
C CYS A 302 -2.05 -20.15 13.74
N LEU A 303 -1.01 -19.49 13.25
CA LEU A 303 0.24 -20.17 12.89
C LEU A 303 1.05 -20.56 14.12
N ASN A 304 0.84 -19.84 15.24
CA ASN A 304 1.41 -20.18 16.52
C ASN A 304 0.39 -20.96 17.38
N PRO A 305 0.57 -22.28 17.57
CA PRO A 305 -0.40 -23.12 18.28
C PRO A 305 -0.50 -22.82 19.78
N GLU A 306 0.47 -22.11 20.36
CA GLU A 306 0.44 -21.71 21.78
C GLU A 306 -0.43 -20.47 22.02
N HIS A 307 -0.82 -19.76 20.96
CA HIS A 307 -1.62 -18.53 21.05
C HIS A 307 -3.00 -18.73 20.45
N ARG A 308 -4.02 -18.13 21.08
CA ARG A 308 -5.39 -18.22 20.60
C ARG A 308 -5.67 -17.18 19.53
N TYR A 309 -6.52 -17.53 18.57
CA TYR A 309 -7.30 -16.55 17.81
C TYR A 309 -8.12 -15.77 18.83
N LEU A 310 -7.68 -14.56 19.12
CA LEU A 310 -8.46 -13.67 19.96
C LEU A 310 -9.47 -12.99 19.02
N ASP A 311 -10.71 -13.46 19.02
CA ASP A 311 -11.84 -12.70 18.46
C ASP A 311 -12.20 -11.61 19.49
N ILE A 312 -11.30 -10.63 19.61
CA ILE A 312 -11.35 -9.56 20.63
C ILE A 312 -12.48 -8.59 20.34
N TYR A 313 -12.94 -8.58 19.09
CA TYR A 313 -14.02 -7.73 18.69
C TYR A 313 -15.35 -8.40 19.04
N ASP A 314 -16.02 -7.87 20.05
CA ASP A 314 -17.41 -8.18 20.30
C ASP A 314 -18.26 -7.64 19.14
N ARG A 315 -18.56 -8.54 18.19
CA ARG A 315 -19.38 -8.28 17.00
C ARG A 315 -20.81 -7.85 17.34
N THR A 316 -21.21 -7.92 18.61
CA THR A 316 -22.53 -7.47 19.09
C THR A 316 -22.55 -5.99 19.50
N GLN A 317 -21.39 -5.33 19.59
CA GLN A 317 -21.33 -3.90 19.87
C GLN A 317 -21.84 -3.10 18.66
N THR A 318 -23.02 -2.51 18.82
CA THR A 318 -23.66 -1.64 17.81
C THR A 318 -23.03 -0.25 17.71
N ASN A 319 -22.15 0.12 18.65
CA ASN A 319 -21.41 1.39 18.66
C ASN A 319 -20.12 1.26 17.83
N VAL A 320 -20.27 0.99 16.53
CA VAL A 320 -19.18 0.79 15.58
C VAL A 320 -18.56 2.14 15.16
N HIS A 321 -18.23 3.00 16.12
CA HIS A 321 -17.37 4.17 15.83
C HIS A 321 -15.90 3.81 15.87
N TYR A 322 -15.54 2.62 16.37
CA TYR A 322 -14.16 2.18 16.44
C TYR A 322 -13.44 2.20 15.09
N GLY A 323 -14.18 2.10 13.99
CA GLY A 323 -13.63 2.11 12.64
C GLY A 323 -13.91 3.36 11.80
N ASP A 324 -14.29 4.49 12.41
CA ASP A 324 -14.52 5.70 11.63
C ASP A 324 -13.21 6.19 11.02
N TYR A 325 -13.05 5.90 9.73
CA TYR A 325 -12.06 6.49 8.87
C TYR A 325 -12.52 7.89 8.48
N VAL A 326 -11.70 8.91 8.73
CA VAL A 326 -12.13 10.32 8.54
C VAL A 326 -12.03 10.78 7.08
N ASN A 327 -11.94 9.88 6.09
CA ASN A 327 -12.41 10.22 4.73
C ASN A 327 -13.93 10.07 4.64
N LEU A 328 -14.63 10.87 5.43
CA LEU A 328 -15.89 11.45 4.98
C LEU A 328 -15.61 12.47 3.85
N ILE A 329 -14.85 12.08 2.83
CA ILE A 329 -14.95 12.65 1.48
C ILE A 329 -16.23 12.06 0.87
N GLN A 330 -17.34 12.33 1.53
CA GLN A 330 -18.24 13.30 0.95
C GLN A 330 -18.59 14.29 2.05
N LYS A 331 -18.27 15.57 1.81
CA LYS A 331 -18.94 16.71 2.44
C LYS A 331 -20.43 16.70 2.06
N THR A 332 -21.18 15.65 2.44
CA THR A 332 -22.57 15.44 2.03
C THR A 332 -23.48 15.14 3.20
N ALA A 333 -24.76 15.38 2.94
CA ALA A 333 -25.84 15.19 3.86
C ALA A 333 -25.92 13.74 4.37
N ILE A 334 -25.77 13.53 5.68
CA ILE A 334 -26.13 12.25 6.31
C ILE A 334 -27.65 12.24 6.45
N SER A 335 -28.30 11.16 5.99
CA SER A 335 -29.76 11.06 6.04
C SER A 335 -30.22 10.01 7.04
N GLU A 336 -31.32 10.30 7.74
CA GLU A 336 -31.97 9.37 8.67
C GLU A 336 -32.64 8.17 7.94
N ARG A 337 -32.94 8.34 6.65
CA ARG A 337 -33.46 7.31 5.74
C ARG A 337 -32.57 7.30 4.51
N ARG A 338 -31.65 6.34 4.43
CA ARG A 338 -30.62 6.29 3.39
C ARG A 338 -31.25 6.22 1.99
N ALA A 339 -31.16 7.28 1.19
CA ALA A 339 -31.42 7.21 -0.25
C ALA A 339 -30.10 7.24 -1.02
N LYS A 340 -29.76 6.13 -1.67
CA LYS A 340 -28.94 6.06 -2.90
C LYS A 340 -29.03 4.64 -3.50
N SER A 341 -30.24 4.28 -3.93
CA SER A 341 -30.43 3.43 -5.11
C SER A 341 -31.03 4.37 -6.14
N TRP A 342 -30.35 4.56 -7.28
CA TRP A 342 -30.85 5.40 -8.38
C TRP A 342 -32.20 4.93 -8.96
N ASP A 343 -32.81 3.88 -8.40
CA ASP A 343 -33.98 3.21 -8.98
C ASP A 343 -35.21 3.04 -8.07
N ARG A 344 -35.23 3.52 -6.81
CA ARG A 344 -36.44 3.36 -5.98
C ARG A 344 -36.70 4.58 -5.09
N GLY A 345 -37.80 5.28 -5.37
CA GLY A 345 -38.22 6.54 -4.78
C GLY A 345 -38.60 6.49 -3.29
N GLU A 346 -37.62 6.28 -2.41
CA GLU A 346 -37.77 6.56 -0.98
C GLU A 346 -37.62 8.07 -0.69
N ILE A 347 -38.59 8.65 0.01
CA ILE A 347 -38.59 10.06 0.42
C ILE A 347 -37.67 10.25 1.64
N VAL A 348 -36.56 10.97 1.47
CA VAL A 348 -35.67 11.39 2.57
C VAL A 348 -36.37 12.46 3.41
N ARG A 349 -36.64 12.18 4.68
CA ARG A 349 -37.34 13.12 5.59
C ARG A 349 -36.42 14.10 6.33
N ARG A 350 -35.16 13.72 6.61
CA ARG A 350 -34.19 14.53 7.37
C ARG A 350 -32.78 14.31 6.84
N GLN A 351 -32.04 15.42 6.68
CA GLN A 351 -30.66 15.48 6.23
C GLN A 351 -29.84 16.36 7.17
N LEU A 352 -28.67 15.87 7.60
CA LEU A 352 -27.70 16.61 8.39
C LEU A 352 -26.58 17.10 7.47
N TYR A 353 -26.50 18.41 7.27
CA TYR A 353 -25.41 19.03 6.51
C TYR A 353 -24.20 19.31 7.40
N ILE A 354 -23.04 18.80 7.01
CA ILE A 354 -21.76 18.93 7.71
C ILE A 354 -20.86 19.86 6.91
N ASP A 355 -20.69 21.09 7.42
CA ASP A 355 -19.71 22.06 6.94
C ASP A 355 -18.33 21.81 7.59
N ASP A 356 -17.31 22.57 7.17
CA ASP A 356 -15.93 22.39 7.65
C ASP A 356 -15.80 22.60 9.16
N ALA A 357 -16.60 23.50 9.77
CA ALA A 357 -16.57 23.77 11.20
C ALA A 357 -17.17 22.61 12.01
N LYS A 358 -18.32 22.09 11.58
CA LYS A 358 -18.96 20.90 12.16
C LYS A 358 -18.10 19.66 11.97
N TRP A 359 -17.45 19.53 10.82
CA TRP A 359 -16.54 18.42 10.57
C TRP A 359 -15.35 18.46 11.53
N LEU A 360 -14.72 19.62 11.69
CA LEU A 360 -13.61 19.78 12.64
C LEU A 360 -14.06 19.51 14.09
N ASP A 361 -15.24 19.98 14.47
CA ASP A 361 -15.83 19.71 15.78
C ASP A 361 -16.08 18.21 15.99
N LEU A 362 -16.60 17.50 15.00
CA LEU A 362 -16.76 16.04 15.03
C LEU A 362 -15.43 15.31 15.22
N VAL A 363 -14.39 15.68 14.45
CA VAL A 363 -13.06 15.07 14.57
C VAL A 363 -12.50 15.29 15.97
N LYS A 364 -12.61 16.50 16.52
CA LYS A 364 -12.17 16.79 17.89
C LYS A 364 -12.94 15.96 18.92
N LYS A 365 -14.26 15.82 18.75
CA LYS A 365 -15.13 15.07 19.68
C LYS A 365 -14.83 13.58 19.63
N GLU A 366 -14.66 13.04 18.43
CA GLU A 366 -14.31 11.64 18.21
C GLU A 366 -12.92 11.32 18.79
N LEU A 367 -11.93 12.17 18.49
CA LEU A 367 -10.58 12.06 19.05
C LEU A 367 -10.60 12.10 20.58
N PHE A 368 -11.39 13.00 21.18
CA PHE A 368 -11.51 13.13 22.64
C PHE A 368 -12.22 11.94 23.29
N LEU A 369 -13.30 11.46 22.69
CA LEU A 369 -14.14 10.43 23.29
C LEU A 369 -13.58 9.01 23.08
N ARG A 370 -12.90 8.77 21.96
CA ARG A 370 -12.58 7.41 21.49
C ARG A 370 -11.12 7.22 21.11
N GLY A 371 -10.33 8.28 21.06
CA GLY A 371 -8.91 8.21 20.76
C GLY A 371 -8.56 8.40 19.29
N PRO A 372 -7.30 8.10 18.91
CA PRO A 372 -6.75 8.39 17.58
C PRO A 372 -7.63 7.93 16.43
N LEU A 373 -7.44 8.56 15.27
CA LEU A 373 -8.17 8.34 14.03
C LEU A 373 -7.17 8.18 12.88
N SER A 374 -7.56 7.40 11.86
CA SER A 374 -6.82 7.34 10.60
C SER A 374 -7.40 8.36 9.61
N MET A 375 -6.52 9.09 8.92
CA MET A 375 -6.86 10.14 7.96
C MET A 375 -5.87 10.11 6.80
N ASP A 376 -6.36 10.33 5.57
CA ASP A 376 -5.50 10.61 4.42
C ASP A 376 -5.34 12.12 4.25
N LEU A 377 -4.14 12.49 3.82
CA LEU A 377 -3.80 13.85 3.42
C LEU A 377 -3.19 13.80 2.04
N LEU A 378 -3.52 14.79 1.21
CA LEU A 378 -2.80 15.00 -0.05
C LEU A 378 -1.41 15.55 0.28
N LEU A 379 -0.39 14.81 -0.14
CA LEU A 379 1.00 15.22 0.02
C LEU A 379 1.48 15.90 -1.26
N ASP A 380 2.02 17.09 -1.10
CA ASP A 380 2.74 17.82 -2.13
C ASP A 380 4.25 17.70 -1.89
N ASP A 381 5.04 18.05 -2.90
CA ASP A 381 6.50 17.85 -2.91
C ASP A 381 7.21 18.58 -1.74
N ASP A 382 6.63 19.68 -1.23
CA ASP A 382 7.16 20.44 -0.10
C ASP A 382 7.14 19.67 1.23
N PHE A 383 6.20 18.75 1.41
CA PHE A 383 6.09 17.92 2.60
C PHE A 383 7.34 17.05 2.81
N PHE A 384 8.03 16.64 1.74
CA PHE A 384 9.27 15.88 1.84
C PHE A 384 10.42 16.67 2.47
N LEU A 385 10.30 18.00 2.55
CA LEU A 385 11.31 18.86 3.16
C LEU A 385 10.95 19.25 4.61
N TYR A 386 9.81 18.81 5.15
CA TYR A 386 9.33 19.23 6.47
C TYR A 386 10.26 18.81 7.62
N ARG A 387 10.57 19.76 8.52
CA ARG A 387 11.36 19.54 9.74
C ARG A 387 10.60 19.84 11.02
N SER A 388 10.04 21.06 11.14
CA SER A 388 9.32 21.47 12.35
C SER A 388 8.41 22.68 12.11
N GLY A 389 7.45 22.91 13.01
CA GLY A 389 6.50 24.01 12.98
C GLY A 389 5.09 23.54 12.59
N MET A 390 4.25 24.47 12.12
CA MET A 390 2.93 24.13 11.60
C MET A 390 2.98 24.08 10.08
N CYS A 391 3.00 22.87 9.53
CA CYS A 391 2.91 22.68 8.08
C CYS A 391 1.58 23.25 7.59
N ALA A 392 1.63 24.14 6.60
CA ALA A 392 0.45 24.74 6.00
C ALA A 392 0.43 24.43 4.52
N PHE A 393 -0.47 23.52 4.14
CA PHE A 393 -0.68 23.08 2.77
C PHE A 393 -1.36 24.21 1.99
N GLN A 394 -0.55 25.08 1.41
CA GLN A 394 -1.08 26.20 0.64
C GLN A 394 -0.07 26.72 -0.38
N HIS A 395 0.51 25.83 -1.21
CA HIS A 395 1.14 26.26 -2.46
C HIS A 395 0.58 25.49 -3.64
N CYS A 396 -0.55 25.99 -4.11
CA CYS A 396 -1.04 25.78 -5.47
C CYS A 396 -0.07 26.46 -6.47
N PHE A 397 0.60 25.63 -7.27
CA PHE A 397 1.15 25.84 -8.62
C PHE A 397 2.33 26.82 -8.84
N ILE A 398 3.38 26.30 -9.50
CA ILE A 398 3.93 26.89 -10.75
C ILE A 398 4.25 25.72 -11.71
N ASP A 399 3.48 25.68 -12.81
CA ASP A 399 3.58 24.95 -14.11
C ASP A 399 3.93 23.44 -14.18
#